data_AF-A0A7W7B3N8-F1
#
_entry.id   AF-A0A7W7B3N8-F1
#
_cell.length_a   1.000
_cell.length_b   1.000
_cell.length_c   1.000
_cell.angle_alpha   90.00
_cell.angle_beta   90.00
_cell.angle_gamma   90.00
#
_symmetry.space_group_name_H-M   'P 1'
#
loop_
_entity.id
_entity.type
_entity.pdbx_description
1 polymer ?
#
loop_
_entity_poly.entity_id
_entity_poly.type
_entity_poly.pdbx_seq_one_letter_code
_entity_poly.pdbx_strand_id
1 'polypeptide(L)'
;MPHRGIPDWRSNAPYRALAACDAPLIAWEWLRRDPAYRFAAARGETDAGRFGLHRFEDPACSSALARVWWRRDVDPFVLSAAAAPCAGSEAFSPDLLPVAAAIERLAGAERLLVTDGAHSLRVDIVAGTLLEGPAHLTWQLPGLVAAAAPMHALARFIALCRTGVLRRGTYPTPAGARRWALLLRVSDALDAGASQRDIAEAFFGEDAIGRRWRVNAAARRTQIQRLVRQTRRLRAQPAARLLMPGAFRRR
;
A
#
# COMPACT_ATOMS: atom_id res chain seq x y z
N MET A 1 25.03 2.79 2.87
CA MET A 1 24.63 1.51 3.49
C MET A 1 23.33 1.06 2.85
N PRO A 2 23.26 -0.13 2.22
CA PRO A 2 21.99 -0.68 1.77
C PRO A 2 21.02 -0.72 2.96
N HIS A 3 19.83 -0.17 2.77
CA HIS A 3 18.85 -0.10 3.85
C HIS A 3 18.31 -1.51 4.11
N ARG A 4 18.43 -1.99 5.35
CA ARG A 4 17.92 -3.31 5.76
C ARG A 4 16.47 -3.46 5.29
N GLY A 5 16.15 -4.59 4.66
CA GLY A 5 14.79 -4.90 4.17
C GLY A 5 14.37 -4.27 2.84
N ILE A 6 15.25 -3.51 2.15
CA ILE A 6 14.99 -3.12 0.75
C ILE A 6 15.54 -4.20 -0.19
N PRO A 7 14.75 -4.74 -1.14
CA PRO A 7 15.22 -5.71 -2.11
C PRO A 7 16.27 -5.12 -3.07
N ASP A 8 17.14 -5.98 -3.64
CA ASP A 8 18.04 -5.56 -4.71
C ASP A 8 17.24 -5.17 -5.97
N TRP A 9 17.38 -3.92 -6.39
CA TRP A 9 16.70 -3.38 -7.58
C TRP A 9 17.11 -4.09 -8.87
N ARG A 10 18.25 -4.79 -8.92
CA ARG A 10 18.63 -5.61 -10.07
C ARG A 10 17.74 -6.84 -10.22
N SER A 11 17.17 -7.36 -9.13
CA SER A 11 16.20 -8.46 -9.17
C SER A 11 14.78 -7.95 -9.37
N ASN A 12 14.06 -8.50 -10.35
CA ASN A 12 12.66 -8.12 -10.61
C ASN A 12 11.64 -8.86 -9.74
N ALA A 13 12.00 -10.02 -9.16
CA ALA A 13 11.05 -10.89 -8.45
C ALA A 13 10.33 -10.18 -7.28
N PRO A 14 11.00 -9.41 -6.41
CA PRO A 14 10.35 -8.70 -5.32
C PRO A 14 9.33 -7.66 -5.82
N TYR A 15 9.65 -6.96 -6.90
CA TYR A 15 8.77 -5.95 -7.50
C TYR A 15 7.57 -6.58 -8.24
N ARG A 16 7.72 -7.78 -8.79
CA ARG A 16 6.58 -8.54 -9.33
C ARG A 16 5.62 -8.97 -8.25
N ALA A 17 6.10 -9.42 -7.09
CA ALA A 17 5.26 -9.74 -5.94
C ALA A 17 4.50 -8.50 -5.44
N LEU A 18 5.18 -7.35 -5.36
CA LEU A 18 4.54 -6.07 -5.02
C LEU A 18 3.42 -5.66 -5.97
N ALA A 19 3.52 -6.00 -7.25
CA ALA A 19 2.47 -5.70 -8.22
C ALA A 19 1.18 -6.51 -8.01
N ALA A 20 1.24 -7.60 -7.24
CA ALA A 20 0.08 -8.36 -6.81
C ALA A 20 -0.62 -7.73 -5.61
N CYS A 21 0.07 -6.87 -4.85
CA CYS A 21 -0.45 -6.29 -3.62
C CYS A 21 -1.51 -5.20 -3.88
N ASP A 22 -2.27 -4.89 -2.83
CA ASP A 22 -3.22 -3.77 -2.81
C ASP A 22 -2.53 -2.41 -2.67
N ALA A 23 -3.28 -1.34 -2.96
CA ALA A 23 -2.81 0.04 -2.87
C ALA A 23 -2.15 0.39 -1.51
N PRO A 24 -2.71 0.02 -0.34
CA PRO A 24 -2.13 0.36 0.95
C PRO A 24 -0.73 -0.21 1.19
N LEU A 25 -0.48 -1.43 0.71
CA LEU A 25 0.81 -2.09 0.84
C LEU A 25 1.84 -1.56 -0.15
N ILE A 26 1.42 -1.22 -1.38
CA ILE A 26 2.31 -0.54 -2.32
C ILE A 26 2.66 0.86 -1.80
N ALA A 27 1.67 1.61 -1.28
CA ALA A 27 1.88 2.92 -0.68
C ALA A 27 2.85 2.85 0.51
N TRP A 28 2.73 1.82 1.35
CA TRP A 28 3.68 1.56 2.43
C TRP A 28 5.11 1.39 1.92
N GLU A 29 5.31 0.62 0.85
CA GLU A 29 6.64 0.40 0.29
C GLU A 29 7.27 1.70 -0.27
N TRP A 30 6.46 2.62 -0.78
CA TRP A 30 6.93 3.97 -1.09
C TRP A 30 7.26 4.77 0.18
N LEU A 31 6.39 4.76 1.18
CA LEU A 31 6.56 5.54 2.41
C LEU A 31 7.79 5.10 3.21
N ARG A 32 8.00 3.79 3.38
CA ARG A 32 9.14 3.26 4.15
C ARG A 32 10.51 3.55 3.51
N ARG A 33 10.52 4.01 2.25
CA ARG A 33 11.71 4.46 1.51
C ARG A 33 11.87 5.98 1.50
N ASP A 34 10.86 6.72 1.94
CA ASP A 34 10.93 8.17 2.08
C ASP A 34 11.95 8.55 3.18
N PRO A 35 13.01 9.33 2.86
CA PRO A 35 13.98 9.77 3.85
C PRO A 35 13.36 10.53 5.01
N ALA A 36 12.33 11.35 4.77
CA ALA A 36 11.66 12.12 5.80
C ALA A 36 10.91 11.21 6.78
N TYR A 37 10.22 10.17 6.27
CA TYR A 37 9.56 9.17 7.12
C TYR A 37 10.55 8.43 8.00
N ARG A 38 11.65 7.96 7.39
CA ARG A 38 12.67 7.19 8.11
C ARG A 38 13.38 8.02 9.16
N PHE A 39 13.66 9.29 8.86
CA PHE A 39 14.24 10.22 9.81
C PHE A 39 13.31 10.46 11.01
N ALA A 40 12.01 10.66 10.75
CA ALA A 40 11.00 10.82 11.78
C ALA A 40 10.88 9.59 12.69
N ALA A 41 10.79 8.40 12.08
CA ALA A 41 10.68 7.13 12.78
C ALA A 41 11.92 6.85 13.64
N ALA A 42 13.12 7.09 13.11
CA ALA A 42 14.37 6.90 13.85
C ALA A 42 14.51 7.84 15.05
N ARG A 43 13.90 9.03 14.99
CA ARG A 43 13.86 9.98 16.11
C ARG A 43 12.79 9.68 17.15
N GLY A 44 11.92 8.70 16.91
CA GLY A 44 10.78 8.41 17.78
C GLY A 44 9.76 9.56 17.82
N GLU A 45 9.59 10.29 16.72
CA GLU A 45 8.53 11.28 16.63
C GLU A 45 7.14 10.61 16.80
N THR A 46 6.17 11.36 17.31
CA THR A 46 4.82 10.84 17.60
C THR A 46 3.78 11.23 16.56
N ASP A 47 4.00 12.32 15.81
CA ASP A 47 3.09 12.78 14.76
C ASP A 47 3.29 11.99 13.46
N ALA A 48 2.71 10.79 13.41
CA ALA A 48 2.61 9.99 12.20
C ALA A 48 1.56 10.55 11.21
N GLY A 49 0.73 11.50 11.65
CA GLY A 49 -0.36 12.10 10.89
C GLY A 49 0.13 12.85 9.66
N ARG A 50 1.30 13.50 9.74
CA ARG A 50 1.95 14.15 8.59
C ARG A 50 2.27 13.22 7.42
N PHE A 51 2.36 11.92 7.68
CA PHE A 51 2.56 10.87 6.67
C PHE A 51 1.27 10.15 6.27
N GLY A 52 0.13 10.53 6.85
CA GLY A 52 -1.16 9.89 6.63
C GLY A 52 -1.41 8.64 7.48
N LEU A 53 -0.61 8.37 8.51
CA LEU A 53 -0.77 7.21 9.40
C LEU A 53 -1.35 7.62 10.76
N HIS A 54 -1.96 6.67 11.48
CA HIS A 54 -2.33 6.84 12.89
C HIS A 54 -1.13 6.66 13.83
N ARG A 55 -0.16 5.82 13.46
CA ARG A 55 1.09 5.58 14.19
C ARG A 55 2.23 5.25 13.24
N PHE A 56 3.47 5.38 13.70
CA PHE A 56 4.63 4.88 12.95
C PHE A 56 4.61 3.34 12.89
N GLU A 57 5.13 2.83 11.78
CA GLU A 57 5.44 1.43 11.55
C GLU A 57 6.95 1.36 11.27
N ASP A 58 7.59 0.26 11.66
CA ASP A 58 9.04 0.13 11.46
C ASP A 58 9.37 0.15 9.96
N PRO A 59 10.17 1.12 9.46
CA PRO A 59 10.55 1.17 8.05
C PRO A 59 11.30 -0.08 7.54
N ALA A 60 11.86 -0.90 8.44
CA ALA A 60 12.50 -2.16 8.11
C ALA A 60 11.49 -3.28 7.79
N CYS A 61 10.22 -3.14 8.20
CA CYS A 61 9.16 -4.10 7.91
C CYS A 61 8.74 -4.02 6.43
N SER A 62 8.81 -5.16 5.74
CA SER A 62 8.24 -5.30 4.40
C SER A 62 6.72 -5.25 4.44
N SER A 63 6.09 -4.98 3.29
CA SER A 63 4.63 -5.02 3.16
C SER A 63 3.97 -6.31 3.62
N ALA A 64 4.69 -7.45 3.58
CA ALA A 64 4.16 -8.74 4.00
C ALA A 64 3.91 -8.82 5.51
N LEU A 65 4.71 -8.10 6.31
CA LEU A 65 4.67 -8.17 7.77
C LEU A 65 4.12 -6.89 8.41
N ALA A 66 4.21 -5.76 7.72
CA ALA A 66 3.77 -4.46 8.23
C ALA A 66 2.27 -4.45 8.58
N ARG A 67 1.91 -3.69 9.61
CA ARG A 67 0.53 -3.43 10.04
C ARG A 67 0.27 -1.93 9.93
N VAL A 68 0.03 -1.50 8.69
CA VAL A 68 0.01 -0.08 8.34
C VAL A 68 -1.38 0.51 8.56
N TRP A 69 -1.46 1.41 9.54
CA TRP A 69 -2.69 2.09 9.93
C TRP A 69 -2.85 3.43 9.19
N TRP A 70 -2.98 3.39 7.86
CA TRP A 70 -3.37 4.56 7.06
C TRP A 70 -4.63 5.18 7.62
N ARG A 71 -4.73 6.51 7.70
CA ARG A 71 -5.92 7.22 8.18
C ARG A 71 -7.04 7.20 7.13
N ARG A 72 -8.29 7.36 7.57
CA ARG A 72 -9.46 7.33 6.67
C ARG A 72 -9.49 8.51 5.70
N ASP A 73 -9.02 9.68 6.13
CA ASP A 73 -8.94 10.87 5.29
C ASP A 73 -7.93 10.73 4.14
N VAL A 74 -7.02 9.75 4.22
CA VAL A 74 -6.08 9.43 3.15
C VAL A 74 -6.39 8.13 2.39
N ASP A 75 -7.06 7.16 3.02
CA ASP A 75 -7.49 5.91 2.37
C ASP A 75 -9.03 5.85 2.27
N PRO A 76 -9.60 6.06 1.07
CA PRO A 76 -11.05 6.06 0.88
C PRO A 76 -11.67 4.65 0.97
N PHE A 77 -10.86 3.58 1.04
CA PHE A 77 -11.35 2.20 1.18
C PHE A 77 -11.51 1.76 2.63
N VAL A 78 -11.28 2.65 3.60
CA VAL A 78 -11.49 2.36 5.03
C VAL A 78 -12.99 2.35 5.33
N LEU A 79 -13.48 1.24 5.88
CA LEU A 79 -14.89 1.06 6.26
C LEU A 79 -15.18 1.66 7.63
N SER A 80 -16.39 2.22 7.82
CA SER A 80 -16.88 2.61 9.16
C SER A 80 -17.97 1.65 9.58
N ALA A 81 -17.95 1.25 10.84
CA ALA A 81 -19.07 0.53 11.44
C ALA A 81 -19.28 0.93 12.90
N ALA A 82 -20.52 0.82 13.37
CA ALA A 82 -20.79 0.64 14.79
C ALA A 82 -20.82 -0.85 15.10
N ALA A 83 -20.28 -1.26 16.25
CA ALA A 83 -20.26 -2.64 16.71
C ALA A 83 -21.14 -2.78 17.95
N ALA A 84 -22.24 -3.53 17.84
CA ALA A 84 -23.12 -3.83 18.97
C ALA A 84 -22.97 -5.30 19.37
N PRO A 85 -22.86 -5.64 20.67
CA PRO A 85 -22.81 -7.03 21.11
C PRO A 85 -23.95 -7.85 20.51
N CYS A 86 -23.62 -9.03 19.97
CA CYS A 86 -24.61 -9.89 19.32
C CYS A 86 -24.22 -11.36 19.50
N ALA A 87 -25.19 -12.20 19.87
CA ALA A 87 -25.04 -13.65 19.88
C ALA A 87 -25.75 -14.25 18.66
N GLY A 88 -25.11 -15.20 17.98
CA GLY A 88 -25.70 -15.92 16.86
C GLY A 88 -24.70 -16.22 15.74
N SER A 89 -25.14 -17.01 14.77
CA SER A 89 -24.31 -17.43 13.62
C SER A 89 -23.97 -16.30 12.65
N GLU A 90 -24.69 -15.18 12.71
CA GLU A 90 -24.44 -13.99 11.89
C GLU A 90 -23.58 -12.94 12.60
N ALA A 91 -23.21 -13.16 13.87
CA ALA A 91 -22.35 -12.24 14.60
C ALA A 91 -20.91 -12.29 14.03
N PHE A 92 -20.34 -11.12 13.78
CA PHE A 92 -18.98 -11.01 13.32
C PHE A 92 -18.01 -11.18 14.50
N SER A 93 -17.05 -12.10 14.35
CA SER A 93 -15.92 -12.25 15.26
C SER A 93 -14.60 -12.23 14.48
N PRO A 94 -13.69 -11.30 14.77
CA PRO A 94 -12.35 -11.25 14.16
C PRO A 94 -11.56 -12.54 14.36
N ASP A 95 -11.72 -13.22 15.50
CA ASP A 95 -10.97 -14.43 15.87
C ASP A 95 -11.33 -15.64 15.00
N LEU A 96 -12.48 -15.58 14.30
CA LEU A 96 -12.92 -16.63 13.39
C LEU A 96 -12.43 -16.43 11.95
N LEU A 97 -11.73 -15.32 11.66
CA LEU A 97 -11.17 -15.09 10.34
C LEU A 97 -9.94 -15.98 10.12
N PRO A 98 -9.83 -16.69 8.98
CA PRO A 98 -8.68 -17.54 8.68
C PRO A 98 -7.46 -16.76 8.16
N VAL A 99 -7.45 -15.44 8.35
CA VAL A 99 -6.39 -14.50 7.97
C VAL A 99 -6.07 -13.62 9.16
N ALA A 100 -4.87 -13.05 9.21
CA ALA A 100 -4.45 -12.26 10.36
C ALA A 100 -5.35 -11.02 10.53
N ALA A 101 -5.95 -10.91 11.72
CA ALA A 101 -6.74 -9.78 12.16
C ALA A 101 -6.10 -9.15 13.40
N ALA A 102 -6.03 -7.82 13.45
CA ALA A 102 -5.55 -7.07 14.59
C ALA A 102 -6.54 -5.98 14.94
N ILE A 103 -6.85 -5.83 16.22
CA ILE A 103 -7.62 -4.69 16.74
C ILE A 103 -6.69 -3.82 17.57
N GLU A 104 -6.61 -2.54 17.21
CA GLU A 104 -5.86 -1.55 17.98
C GLU A 104 -6.74 -0.34 18.31
N ARG A 105 -6.56 0.22 19.51
CA ARG A 105 -7.17 1.48 19.90
C ARG A 105 -6.23 2.63 19.54
N LEU A 106 -6.54 3.35 18.47
CA LEU A 106 -5.73 4.45 17.95
C LEU A 106 -6.55 5.75 18.03
N ALA A 107 -5.96 6.87 18.44
CA ALA A 107 -6.67 8.15 18.60
C ALA A 107 -8.08 8.01 19.24
N GLY A 108 -8.20 7.21 20.30
CA GLY A 108 -9.44 7.02 21.07
C GLY A 108 -10.49 6.05 20.50
N ALA A 109 -10.28 5.49 19.30
CA ALA A 109 -11.26 4.58 18.68
C ALA A 109 -10.63 3.22 18.31
N GLU A 110 -11.45 2.17 18.33
CA GLU A 110 -11.03 0.82 17.90
C GLU A 110 -10.95 0.74 16.39
N ARG A 111 -9.92 0.07 15.90
CA ARG A 111 -9.70 -0.15 14.47
C ARG A 111 -9.30 -1.59 14.27
N LEU A 112 -9.97 -2.23 13.33
CA LEU A 112 -9.65 -3.56 12.87
C LEU A 112 -8.84 -3.45 11.57
N LEU A 113 -7.70 -4.14 11.52
CA LEU A 113 -6.93 -4.38 10.30
C LEU A 113 -6.93 -5.89 10.03
N VAL A 114 -7.39 -6.27 8.85
CA VAL A 114 -7.30 -7.64 8.35
C VAL A 114 -6.33 -7.68 7.18
N THR A 115 -5.41 -8.64 7.17
CA THR A 115 -4.40 -8.75 6.11
C THR A 115 -3.87 -10.18 5.93
N ASP A 116 -3.52 -10.52 4.70
CA ASP A 116 -2.82 -11.76 4.31
C ASP A 116 -1.35 -11.49 3.89
N GLY A 117 -0.86 -10.26 4.09
CA GLY A 117 0.47 -9.81 3.66
C GLY A 117 0.58 -9.32 2.20
N ALA A 118 -0.46 -9.51 1.38
CA ALA A 118 -0.55 -8.96 0.02
C ALA A 118 -1.74 -8.00 -0.12
N HIS A 119 -2.77 -8.20 0.67
CA HIS A 119 -4.03 -7.47 0.66
C HIS A 119 -4.36 -7.03 2.07
N SER A 120 -5.13 -5.95 2.19
CA SER A 120 -5.58 -5.45 3.49
C SER A 120 -6.98 -4.84 3.41
N LEU A 121 -7.72 -4.97 4.52
CA LEU A 121 -8.97 -4.25 4.78
C LEU A 121 -8.89 -3.61 6.16
N ARG A 122 -9.37 -2.37 6.27
CA ARG A 122 -9.45 -1.64 7.54
C ARG A 122 -10.89 -1.27 7.84
N VAL A 123 -11.31 -1.50 9.08
CA VAL A 123 -12.61 -1.07 9.61
C VAL A 123 -12.37 -0.18 10.83
N ASP A 124 -12.92 1.01 10.81
CA ASP A 124 -12.97 1.91 11.95
C ASP A 124 -14.28 1.69 12.71
N ILE A 125 -14.15 1.34 13.99
CA ILE A 125 -15.29 1.18 14.90
C ILE A 125 -15.56 2.54 15.53
N VAL A 126 -16.61 3.20 15.04
CA VAL A 126 -16.95 4.57 15.44
C VAL A 126 -17.87 4.62 16.68
N ALA A 127 -18.50 3.50 17.01
CA ALA A 127 -19.33 3.34 18.20
C ALA A 127 -19.35 1.86 18.61
N GLY A 128 -19.38 1.61 19.93
CA GLY A 128 -19.33 0.27 20.50
C GLY A 128 -17.93 -0.36 20.44
N THR A 129 -17.84 -1.69 20.47
CA THR A 129 -16.57 -2.41 20.63
C THR A 129 -16.56 -3.78 19.96
N LEU A 130 -15.39 -4.20 19.48
CA LEU A 130 -15.08 -5.56 19.04
C LEU A 130 -14.25 -6.35 20.05
N LEU A 131 -13.84 -5.73 21.16
CA LEU A 131 -12.96 -6.35 22.17
C LEU A 131 -13.74 -7.20 23.19
N GLU A 132 -15.06 -7.04 23.27
CA GLU A 132 -15.93 -7.75 24.23
C GLU A 132 -16.57 -9.03 23.63
N GLY A 133 -16.16 -9.43 22.42
CA GLY A 133 -16.63 -10.64 21.77
C GLY A 133 -17.36 -10.38 20.45
N PRO A 134 -18.15 -11.36 19.96
CA PRO A 134 -18.87 -11.24 18.70
C PRO A 134 -19.84 -10.06 18.67
N ALA A 135 -19.89 -9.36 17.54
CA ALA A 135 -20.70 -8.17 17.38
C ALA A 135 -21.43 -8.13 16.04
N HIS A 136 -22.59 -7.48 16.03
CA HIS A 136 -23.25 -7.05 14.81
C HIS A 136 -22.63 -5.73 14.33
N LEU A 137 -22.24 -5.67 13.06
CA LEU A 137 -21.65 -4.48 12.45
C LEU A 137 -22.69 -3.69 11.66
N THR A 138 -22.99 -2.47 12.10
CA THR A 138 -23.82 -1.52 11.35
C THR A 138 -22.92 -0.57 10.56
N TRP A 139 -22.88 -0.74 9.24
CA TRP A 139 -22.01 0.01 8.33
C TRP A 139 -22.47 1.45 8.15
N GLN A 140 -21.52 2.38 8.23
CA GLN A 140 -21.74 3.78 7.90
C GLN A 140 -21.01 4.11 6.60
N LEU A 141 -21.78 4.44 5.58
CA LEU A 141 -21.26 4.94 4.33
C LEU A 141 -21.23 6.46 4.38
N PRO A 142 -20.20 7.11 3.78
CA PRO A 142 -20.29 8.54 3.54
C PRO A 142 -21.44 8.84 2.56
N GLY A 143 -21.69 10.12 2.27
CA GLY A 143 -22.68 10.50 1.26
C GLY A 143 -22.48 9.77 -0.08
N LEU A 144 -23.58 9.57 -0.83
CA LEU A 144 -23.62 8.66 -2.00
C LEU A 144 -22.54 8.93 -3.05
N VAL A 145 -22.12 10.19 -3.22
CA VAL A 145 -21.04 10.58 -4.16
C VAL A 145 -19.69 9.96 -3.77
N ALA A 146 -19.40 9.85 -2.48
CA ALA A 146 -18.15 9.31 -1.95
C ALA A 146 -18.24 7.82 -1.55
N ALA A 147 -19.43 7.21 -1.66
CA ALA A 147 -19.68 5.85 -1.17
C ALA A 147 -19.04 4.75 -2.05
N ALA A 148 -18.63 5.06 -3.29
CA ALA A 148 -18.12 4.06 -4.23
C ALA A 148 -16.95 3.23 -3.67
N ALA A 149 -15.91 3.86 -3.10
CA ALA A 149 -14.76 3.15 -2.56
C ALA A 149 -15.10 2.32 -1.30
N PRO A 150 -15.82 2.86 -0.29
CA PRO A 150 -16.33 2.08 0.83
C PRO A 150 -17.23 0.92 0.42
N MET A 151 -18.10 1.08 -0.60
CA MET A 151 -18.93 -0.01 -1.09
C MET A 151 -18.11 -1.16 -1.68
N HIS A 152 -17.04 -0.86 -2.43
CA HIS A 152 -16.13 -1.90 -2.92
C HIS A 152 -15.38 -2.59 -1.78
N ALA A 153 -14.94 -1.83 -0.78
CA ALA A 153 -14.31 -2.40 0.42
C ALA A 153 -15.28 -3.30 1.20
N LEU A 154 -16.56 -2.90 1.30
CA LEU A 154 -17.60 -3.65 1.99
C LEU A 154 -17.91 -4.95 1.24
N ALA A 155 -18.00 -4.92 -0.09
CA ALA A 155 -18.15 -6.12 -0.90
C ALA A 155 -16.99 -7.11 -0.70
N ARG A 156 -15.75 -6.61 -0.56
CA ARG A 156 -14.59 -7.43 -0.22
C ARG A 156 -14.66 -7.99 1.19
N PHE A 157 -15.10 -7.21 2.16
CA PHE A 157 -15.28 -7.65 3.54
C PHE A 157 -16.32 -8.76 3.65
N ILE A 158 -17.46 -8.62 2.95
CA ILE A 158 -18.48 -9.67 2.86
C ILE A 158 -17.91 -10.93 2.20
N ALA A 159 -17.17 -10.79 1.10
CA ALA A 159 -16.53 -11.93 0.43
C ALA A 159 -15.50 -12.64 1.33
N LEU A 160 -14.73 -11.87 2.10
CA LEU A 160 -13.81 -12.41 3.11
C LEU A 160 -14.58 -13.23 4.15
N CYS A 161 -15.62 -12.68 4.77
CA CYS A 161 -16.41 -13.39 5.79
C CYS A 161 -17.05 -14.66 5.25
N ARG A 162 -17.46 -14.67 3.97
CA ARG A 162 -18.09 -15.84 3.32
C ARG A 162 -17.12 -16.92 2.88
N THR A 163 -15.90 -16.56 2.48
CA THR A 163 -14.98 -17.49 1.80
C THR A 163 -13.68 -17.72 2.57
N GLY A 164 -13.40 -16.92 3.59
CA GLY A 164 -12.12 -16.90 4.29
C GLY A 164 -10.97 -16.26 3.49
N VAL A 165 -11.19 -15.90 2.22
CA VAL A 165 -10.11 -15.41 1.35
C VAL A 165 -10.18 -13.90 1.20
N LEU A 166 -9.09 -13.22 1.56
CA LEU A 166 -8.95 -11.80 1.32
C LEU A 166 -8.62 -11.53 -0.15
N ARG A 167 -9.62 -11.09 -0.90
CA ARG A 167 -9.46 -10.81 -2.34
C ARG A 167 -8.84 -9.43 -2.57
N ARG A 168 -8.05 -9.33 -3.65
CA ARG A 168 -7.50 -8.07 -4.15
C ARG A 168 -8.57 -7.00 -4.37
N GLY A 169 -8.23 -5.75 -4.05
CA GLY A 169 -9.02 -4.58 -4.37
C GLY A 169 -9.15 -4.30 -5.87
N THR A 170 -10.15 -3.51 -6.24
CA THR A 170 -10.32 -3.01 -7.62
C THR A 170 -9.35 -1.87 -7.96
N TYR A 171 -8.69 -1.30 -6.95
CA TYR A 171 -7.76 -0.19 -7.08
C TYR A 171 -6.41 -0.48 -6.39
N PRO A 172 -5.27 -0.09 -7.02
CA PRO A 172 -5.17 0.26 -8.44
C PRO A 172 -5.52 -0.94 -9.33
N THR A 173 -5.76 -0.68 -10.62
CA THR A 173 -5.86 -1.78 -11.59
C THR A 173 -4.56 -2.60 -11.60
N PRO A 174 -4.57 -3.89 -11.99
CA PRO A 174 -3.36 -4.69 -12.05
C PRO A 174 -2.24 -4.08 -12.92
N ALA A 175 -2.59 -3.31 -13.96
CA ALA A 175 -1.63 -2.55 -14.76
C ALA A 175 -1.05 -1.35 -13.98
N GLY A 176 -1.88 -0.65 -13.21
CA GLY A 176 -1.46 0.44 -12.32
C GLY A 176 -0.50 -0.05 -11.23
N ALA A 177 -0.82 -1.15 -10.54
CA ALA A 177 0.06 -1.75 -9.53
C ALA A 177 1.42 -2.14 -10.12
N ARG A 178 1.43 -2.83 -11.28
CA ARG A 178 2.67 -3.15 -12.02
C ARG A 178 3.47 -1.90 -12.35
N ARG A 179 2.79 -0.82 -12.76
CA ARG A 179 3.45 0.46 -13.06
C ARG A 179 4.09 1.07 -11.82
N TRP A 180 3.40 1.07 -10.68
CA TRP A 180 3.93 1.63 -9.43
C TRP A 180 5.10 0.82 -8.89
N ALA A 181 5.02 -0.51 -8.93
CA ALA A 181 6.13 -1.38 -8.54
C ALA A 181 7.35 -1.17 -9.45
N LEU A 182 7.16 -0.96 -10.75
CA LEU A 182 8.24 -0.62 -11.68
C LEU A 182 8.88 0.74 -11.34
N LEU A 183 8.08 1.76 -11.02
CA LEU A 183 8.61 3.06 -10.62
C LEU A 183 9.33 3.00 -9.27
N LEU A 184 8.87 2.15 -8.34
CA LEU A 184 9.55 1.90 -7.07
C LEU A 184 10.93 1.26 -7.32
N ARG A 185 11.00 0.26 -8.20
CA ARG A 185 12.27 -0.36 -8.63
C ARG A 185 13.25 0.65 -9.21
N VAL A 186 12.75 1.59 -10.02
CA VAL A 186 13.56 2.70 -10.55
C VAL A 186 14.00 3.64 -9.43
N SER A 187 13.16 3.89 -8.41
CA SER A 187 13.55 4.69 -7.24
C SER A 187 14.69 4.04 -6.49
N ASP A 188 14.58 2.74 -6.19
CA ASP A 188 15.60 1.97 -5.50
C ASP A 188 16.93 1.97 -6.28
N ALA A 189 16.86 1.89 -7.62
CA ALA A 189 18.04 1.99 -8.47
C ALA A 189 18.70 3.38 -8.38
N LEU A 190 17.92 4.45 -8.40
CA LEU A 190 18.44 5.82 -8.25
C LEU A 190 19.07 6.05 -6.88
N ASP A 191 18.46 5.52 -5.82
CA ASP A 191 18.99 5.62 -4.45
C ASP A 191 20.28 4.78 -4.27
N ALA A 192 20.44 3.71 -5.05
CA ALA A 192 21.69 2.96 -5.17
C ALA A 192 22.76 3.63 -6.06
N GLY A 193 22.50 4.85 -6.58
CA GLY A 193 23.43 5.58 -7.44
C GLY A 193 23.51 5.06 -8.88
N ALA A 194 22.57 4.21 -9.31
CA ALA A 194 22.58 3.60 -10.64
C ALA A 194 22.40 4.65 -11.74
N SER A 195 23.21 4.52 -12.80
CA SER A 195 23.06 5.33 -14.00
C SER A 195 21.83 4.90 -14.81
N GLN A 196 21.35 5.75 -15.73
CA GLN A 196 20.28 5.35 -16.66
C GLN A 196 20.69 4.15 -17.53
N ARG A 197 22.00 3.96 -17.77
CA ARG A 197 22.51 2.80 -18.50
C ARG A 197 22.39 1.54 -17.66
N ASP A 198 22.80 1.59 -16.38
CA ASP A 198 22.74 0.45 -15.46
C ASP A 198 21.28 -0.01 -15.30
N ILE A 199 20.35 0.94 -15.18
CA ILE A 199 18.91 0.65 -15.14
C ILE A 199 18.44 -0.02 -16.44
N ALA A 200 18.93 0.45 -17.59
CA ALA A 200 18.58 -0.13 -18.89
C ALA A 200 19.11 -1.56 -19.02
N GLU A 201 20.37 -1.81 -18.63
CA GLU A 201 21.01 -3.12 -18.68
C GLU A 201 20.28 -4.11 -17.76
N ALA A 202 19.92 -3.71 -16.54
CA ALA A 202 19.15 -4.55 -15.62
C ALA A 202 17.71 -4.85 -16.09
N PHE A 203 17.14 -4.02 -16.97
CA PHE A 203 15.74 -4.15 -17.43
C PHE A 203 15.63 -4.88 -18.77
N PHE A 204 16.64 -4.72 -19.65
CA PHE A 204 16.61 -5.24 -21.02
C PHE A 204 17.72 -6.24 -21.33
N GLY A 205 18.70 -6.42 -20.43
CA GLY A 205 19.91 -7.21 -20.65
C GLY A 205 21.03 -6.38 -21.28
N GLU A 206 22.28 -6.78 -21.01
CA GLU A 206 23.48 -6.09 -21.52
C GLU A 206 23.57 -6.13 -23.05
N ASP A 207 23.29 -7.28 -23.66
CA ASP A 207 23.29 -7.49 -25.11
C ASP A 207 22.37 -6.51 -25.83
N ALA A 208 21.26 -6.17 -25.19
CA ALA A 208 20.24 -5.27 -25.73
C ALA A 208 20.67 -3.79 -25.68
N ILE A 209 21.58 -3.42 -24.80
CA ILE A 209 22.04 -2.04 -24.64
C ILE A 209 23.30 -1.81 -25.48
N GLY A 210 24.28 -2.71 -25.41
CA GLY A 210 25.54 -2.63 -26.17
C GLY A 210 26.36 -1.36 -25.88
N ARG A 211 27.58 -1.27 -26.44
CA ARG A 211 28.53 -0.16 -26.12
C ARG A 211 28.03 1.22 -26.57
N ARG A 212 27.39 1.32 -27.75
CA ARG A 212 26.87 2.59 -28.31
C ARG A 212 25.35 2.76 -28.10
N TRP A 213 24.83 2.36 -26.95
CA TRP A 213 23.37 2.36 -26.67
C TRP A 213 22.68 3.71 -26.84
N ARG A 214 23.42 4.82 -26.62
CA ARG A 214 22.89 6.17 -26.83
C ARG A 214 22.44 6.40 -28.28
N VAL A 215 23.04 5.71 -29.23
CA VAL A 215 22.74 5.76 -30.66
C VAL A 215 21.88 4.54 -31.05
N ASN A 216 22.31 3.34 -30.66
CA ASN A 216 21.74 2.09 -31.16
C ASN A 216 20.44 1.67 -30.44
N ALA A 217 20.14 2.26 -29.28
CA ALA A 217 19.00 1.91 -28.45
C ALA A 217 18.19 3.16 -28.01
N ALA A 218 18.01 4.11 -28.92
CA ALA A 218 17.33 5.39 -28.66
C ALA A 218 15.93 5.24 -28.03
N ALA A 219 15.15 4.23 -28.46
CA ALA A 219 13.84 3.94 -27.89
C ALA A 219 13.93 3.51 -26.41
N ARG A 220 14.84 2.58 -26.07
CA ARG A 220 15.07 2.11 -24.70
C ARG A 220 15.59 3.25 -23.81
N ARG A 221 16.48 4.09 -24.33
CA ARG A 221 16.95 5.31 -23.65
C ARG A 221 15.79 6.24 -23.31
N THR A 222 14.95 6.54 -24.29
CA THR A 222 13.79 7.41 -24.10
C THR A 222 12.82 6.81 -23.08
N GLN A 223 12.63 5.49 -23.09
CA GLN A 223 11.82 4.78 -22.10
C GLN A 223 12.37 4.93 -20.68
N ILE A 224 13.67 4.71 -20.47
CA ILE A 224 14.31 4.88 -19.15
C ILE A 224 14.22 6.34 -18.68
N GLN A 225 14.47 7.31 -19.57
CA GLN A 225 14.33 8.73 -19.22
C GLN A 225 12.92 9.08 -18.75
N ARG A 226 11.89 8.55 -19.44
CA ARG A 226 10.49 8.72 -19.03
C ARG A 226 10.21 8.08 -17.68
N LEU A 227 10.73 6.88 -17.42
CA LEU A 227 10.59 6.20 -16.13
C LEU A 227 11.26 6.98 -15.00
N VAL A 228 12.49 7.46 -15.19
CA VAL A 228 13.20 8.29 -14.21
C VAL A 228 12.46 9.59 -13.92
N ARG A 229 11.99 10.29 -14.97
CA ARG A 229 11.20 11.53 -14.80
C ARG A 229 9.91 11.28 -14.03
N GLN A 230 9.20 10.20 -14.33
CA GLN A 230 7.97 9.84 -13.62
C GLN A 230 8.24 9.44 -12.17
N THR A 231 9.32 8.69 -11.92
CA THR A 231 9.75 8.29 -10.58
C THR A 231 10.04 9.51 -9.73
N ARG A 232 10.81 10.48 -10.24
CA ARG A 232 11.08 11.74 -9.53
C ARG A 232 9.82 12.54 -9.21
N ARG A 233 8.87 12.61 -10.15
CA ARG A 233 7.55 13.24 -9.92
C ARG A 233 6.74 12.52 -8.85
N LEU A 234 6.88 11.20 -8.76
CA LEU A 234 6.17 10.40 -7.76
C LEU A 234 6.80 10.56 -6.38
N ARG A 235 8.13 10.57 -6.28
CA ARG A 235 8.87 10.85 -5.03
C ARG A 235 8.56 12.22 -4.43
N ALA A 236 8.19 13.20 -5.26
CA ALA A 236 7.81 14.53 -4.81
C ALA A 236 6.38 14.59 -4.23
N GLN A 237 5.61 13.49 -4.28
CA GLN A 237 4.26 13.41 -3.76
C GLN A 237 4.24 12.54 -2.49
N PRO A 238 3.36 12.82 -1.53
CA PRO A 238 3.16 11.93 -0.39
C PRO A 238 2.77 10.52 -0.85
N ALA A 239 3.32 9.48 -0.21
CA ALA A 239 3.01 8.09 -0.55
C ALA A 239 1.50 7.78 -0.47
N ALA A 240 0.79 8.43 0.45
CA ALA A 240 -0.67 8.40 0.57
C ALA A 240 -1.42 8.73 -0.74
N ARG A 241 -0.80 9.47 -1.66
CA ARG A 241 -1.37 9.77 -2.98
C ARG A 241 -1.66 8.52 -3.81
N LEU A 242 -0.94 7.42 -3.56
CA LEU A 242 -1.17 6.13 -4.20
C LEU A 242 -2.48 5.47 -3.76
N LEU A 243 -3.10 5.90 -2.67
CA LEU A 243 -4.38 5.38 -2.17
C LEU A 243 -5.58 5.98 -2.90
N MET A 244 -5.39 7.12 -3.58
CA MET A 244 -6.48 7.90 -4.15
C MET A 244 -6.70 7.60 -5.64
N PRO A 245 -7.89 7.11 -6.04
CA PRO A 245 -8.25 6.95 -7.45
C PRO A 245 -8.06 8.25 -8.25
N GLY A 246 -7.49 8.14 -9.45
CA GLY A 246 -7.24 9.31 -10.31
C GLY A 246 -5.96 10.09 -10.00
N ALA A 247 -5.12 9.62 -9.06
CA ALA A 247 -3.84 10.24 -8.73
C ALA A 247 -2.90 10.50 -9.93
N PHE A 248 -3.07 9.76 -11.03
CA PHE A 248 -2.27 9.87 -12.26
C PHE A 248 -3.08 10.01 -13.54
N ARG A 249 -4.27 10.66 -13.52
CA ARG A 249 -4.83 11.13 -14.80
C ARG A 249 -3.80 12.05 -15.44
N ARG A 250 -3.31 11.66 -16.63
CA ARG A 250 -2.46 12.53 -17.45
C ARG A 250 -3.25 13.83 -17.65
N ARG A 251 -2.75 14.94 -17.12
CA ARG A 251 -2.95 16.23 -17.78
C ARG A 251 -2.07 16.24 -19.02
#